data_AF-A0A9P9TDI8-F1
#
_entry.id   AF-A0A9P9TDI8-F1
#
_cell.length_a   1.000
_cell.length_b   1.000
_cell.length_c   1.000
_cell.angle_alpha   90.00
_cell.angle_beta   90.00
_cell.angle_gamma   90.00
#
_symmetry.space_group_name_H-M   'P 1'
#
loop_
_entity.id
_entity.type
_entity.pdbx_description
1 polymer ?
#
loop_
_entity_poly.entity_id
_entity_poly.type
_entity_poly.pdbx_seq_one_letter_code
_entity_poly.pdbx_strand_id
1 'polypeptide(L)'
;MSFQSVFLAATALLATTNAHVLMKSPVPYSVDKLDNGPISKAQYPCKSQNGFTVSTMNAMAVGEKQTMELSGSAVHGGGSCQLSVTLDTEPTANSVFKVIKSMEGGCPGVDSQAQSYDFELPASIPNGKATFAWTWFSKLSGVPEMYMNCAPIEVTGGASDKTAFEALPDMLVANLDDTCESVANFAVQFPSPGDVVQKGATNDLKSPTGGSCGTTSGTTPSDPSEPSAAPTSAAGGNPSATAAPSAPSNPGGPSSPSSGGGASTTCSTNGAVVCNGEKQFGLCNNGNVVWQAVAAGTSCVNGVISKRGYNGRIVRPRYASPKAMPVVY
;
A
#
# COMPACT_ATOMS: atom_id res chain seq x y z
N MET A 1 44.92 43.09 21.25
CA MET A 1 43.84 43.09 20.25
C MET A 1 43.40 41.65 20.06
N SER A 2 42.10 41.43 20.29
CA SER A 2 41.39 40.15 20.34
C SER A 2 41.22 39.54 18.94
N PHE A 3 41.31 38.21 18.82
CA PHE A 3 40.46 37.44 17.91
C PHE A 3 40.23 36.05 18.52
N GLN A 4 39.20 35.93 19.38
CA GLN A 4 38.64 34.63 19.72
C GLN A 4 37.91 34.05 18.51
N SER A 5 38.36 32.89 18.05
CA SER A 5 37.69 32.14 16.99
C SER A 5 36.43 31.48 17.56
N VAL A 6 35.28 31.98 17.14
CA VAL A 6 33.97 31.41 17.49
C VAL A 6 33.79 30.12 16.68
N PHE A 7 33.84 28.97 17.36
CA PHE A 7 33.36 27.71 16.81
C PHE A 7 31.83 27.75 16.74
N LEU A 8 31.26 27.97 15.56
CA LEU A 8 29.86 27.65 15.30
C LEU A 8 29.73 26.12 15.20
N ALA A 9 29.29 25.48 16.28
CA ALA A 9 28.76 24.13 16.22
C ALA A 9 27.37 24.20 15.54
N ALA A 10 27.31 23.89 14.24
CA ALA A 10 26.05 23.72 13.54
C ALA A 10 25.44 22.38 13.97
N THR A 11 24.57 22.41 14.98
CA THR A 11 23.73 21.27 15.37
C THR A 11 22.72 21.04 14.24
N ALA A 12 23.00 20.07 13.37
CA ALA A 12 22.03 19.60 12.40
C ALA A 12 20.87 18.93 13.15
N LEU A 13 19.76 19.66 13.30
CA LEU A 13 18.47 19.08 13.68
C LEU A 13 18.05 18.12 12.56
N LEU A 14 18.35 16.83 12.74
CA LEU A 14 17.76 15.76 11.94
C LEU A 14 16.26 15.76 12.25
N ALA A 15 15.48 16.45 11.41
CA ALA A 15 14.04 16.29 11.42
C ALA A 15 13.74 14.82 11.09
N THR A 16 13.32 14.05 12.08
CA THR A 16 12.77 12.71 11.90
C THR A 16 11.43 12.89 11.19
N THR A 17 11.47 12.99 9.87
CA THR A 17 10.27 12.99 9.05
C THR A 17 9.59 11.64 9.28
N ASN A 18 8.39 11.68 9.86
CA ASN A 18 7.57 10.51 10.09
C ASN A 18 6.95 10.09 8.75
N ALA A 19 7.80 9.65 7.82
CA ALA A 19 7.43 9.61 6.42
C ALA A 19 6.44 8.48 6.13
N HIS A 20 6.55 7.32 6.77
CA HIS A 20 5.71 6.16 6.46
C HIS A 20 4.25 6.28 6.91
N VAL A 21 3.40 5.39 6.39
CA VAL A 21 1.95 5.50 6.47
C VAL A 21 1.38 4.74 7.67
N LEU A 22 0.39 5.34 8.33
CA LEU A 22 -0.40 4.76 9.41
C LEU A 22 -1.89 5.04 9.22
N MET A 23 -2.73 4.18 9.78
CA MET A 23 -4.17 4.35 9.86
C MET A 23 -4.54 5.29 11.00
N LYS A 24 -5.39 6.28 10.71
CA LYS A 24 -5.96 7.24 11.66
C LYS A 24 -7.41 6.94 11.99
N SER A 25 -8.18 6.55 10.98
CA SER A 25 -9.55 6.10 11.10
C SER A 25 -9.72 4.78 10.34
N PRO A 26 -10.41 3.76 10.87
CA PRO A 26 -10.84 3.66 12.27
C PRO A 26 -9.67 3.79 13.26
N VAL A 27 -9.94 4.27 14.48
CA VAL A 27 -8.91 4.52 15.50
C VAL A 27 -8.25 3.20 15.88
N PRO A 28 -6.93 3.01 15.66
CA PRO A 28 -6.26 1.75 15.94
C PRO A 28 -6.20 1.39 17.43
N TYR A 29 -5.97 0.11 17.71
CA TYR A 29 -5.50 -0.34 19.02
C TYR A 29 -4.17 0.32 19.40
N SER A 30 -3.97 0.55 20.70
CA SER A 30 -2.68 1.01 21.26
C SER A 30 -2.08 2.20 20.50
N VAL A 31 -2.96 3.15 20.13
CA VAL A 31 -2.63 4.28 19.23
C VAL A 31 -1.48 5.15 19.75
N ASP A 32 -1.25 5.17 21.06
CA ASP A 32 -0.15 5.86 21.73
C ASP A 32 1.23 5.21 21.49
N LYS A 33 1.26 3.92 21.10
CA LYS A 33 2.47 3.12 20.88
C LYS A 33 2.71 2.77 19.41
N LEU A 34 1.80 3.17 18.53
CA LEU A 34 1.83 2.77 17.13
C LEU A 34 2.93 3.53 16.38
N ASP A 35 3.91 2.80 15.85
CA ASP A 35 4.84 3.32 14.84
C ASP A 35 4.27 3.17 13.43
N ASN A 36 4.83 3.92 12.48
CA ASN A 36 4.43 3.88 11.08
C ASN A 36 5.32 2.98 10.21
N GLY A 37 6.21 2.17 10.78
CA GLY A 37 7.06 1.25 10.04
C GLY A 37 6.30 0.01 9.54
N PRO A 38 6.88 -0.75 8.60
CA PRO A 38 6.35 -2.07 8.25
C PRO A 38 6.42 -3.01 9.45
N ILE A 39 5.64 -4.08 9.42
CA ILE A 39 5.59 -5.11 10.45
C ILE A 39 6.62 -6.21 10.13
N SER A 40 7.25 -6.77 11.17
CA SER A 40 8.04 -8.00 11.07
C SER A 40 7.20 -9.22 11.50
N LYS A 41 7.71 -10.43 11.21
CA LYS A 41 7.07 -11.69 11.66
C LYS A 41 6.79 -11.74 13.16
N ALA A 42 7.69 -11.20 13.99
CA ALA A 42 7.54 -11.17 15.44
C ALA A 42 6.48 -10.17 15.93
N GLN A 43 6.15 -9.17 15.11
CA GLN A 43 5.15 -8.16 15.42
C GLN A 43 3.76 -8.55 14.87
N TYR A 44 3.69 -9.54 13.98
CA TYR A 44 2.45 -10.00 13.37
C TYR A 44 1.55 -10.77 14.36
N PRO A 45 0.22 -10.57 14.32
CA PRO A 45 -0.51 -9.54 13.57
C PRO A 45 -0.57 -8.20 14.34
N CYS A 46 -1.03 -7.13 13.67
CA CYS A 46 -1.48 -5.90 14.33
C CYS A 46 -0.44 -5.11 15.16
N LYS A 47 0.87 -5.39 15.02
CA LYS A 47 1.90 -4.91 15.95
C LYS A 47 1.59 -5.34 17.39
N SER A 48 1.25 -6.62 17.55
CA SER A 48 0.75 -7.24 18.79
C SER A 48 1.63 -7.03 20.02
N GLN A 49 2.94 -6.81 19.84
CA GLN A 49 3.85 -6.47 20.94
C GLN A 49 3.47 -5.19 21.69
N ASN A 50 2.65 -4.32 21.09
CA ASN A 50 2.13 -3.11 21.71
C ASN A 50 0.91 -3.38 22.62
N GLY A 51 0.31 -4.56 22.53
CA GLY A 51 -0.96 -4.93 23.15
C GLY A 51 -2.18 -4.41 22.39
N PHE A 52 -3.38 -4.71 22.90
CA PHE A 52 -4.67 -4.35 22.30
C PHE A 52 -5.47 -3.36 23.14
N THR A 53 -4.82 -2.28 23.60
CA THR A 53 -5.52 -1.24 24.37
C THR A 53 -6.53 -0.51 23.49
N VAL A 54 -7.79 -0.46 23.93
CA VAL A 54 -8.87 0.25 23.24
C VAL A 54 -8.97 1.68 23.78
N SER A 55 -8.54 2.67 22.98
CA SER A 55 -8.81 4.09 23.26
C SER A 55 -10.18 4.53 22.75
N THR A 56 -10.67 3.90 21.68
CA THR A 56 -11.97 4.19 21.06
C THR A 56 -12.48 2.91 20.39
N MET A 57 -13.71 2.50 20.73
CA MET A 57 -14.40 1.42 20.01
C MET A 57 -15.08 2.03 18.78
N ASN A 58 -14.70 1.61 17.59
CA ASN A 58 -15.23 2.19 16.36
C ASN A 58 -16.56 1.50 16.02
N ALA A 59 -17.68 2.21 16.23
CA ALA A 59 -18.99 1.71 15.85
C ALA A 59 -19.12 1.68 14.32
N MET A 60 -19.51 0.53 13.77
CA MET A 60 -19.69 0.34 12.33
C MET A 60 -20.94 -0.47 12.06
N ALA A 61 -21.93 0.13 11.40
CA ALA A 61 -23.10 -0.60 10.92
C ALA A 61 -22.79 -1.22 9.54
N VAL A 62 -23.27 -2.45 9.35
CA VAL A 62 -23.22 -3.14 8.06
C VAL A 62 -23.97 -2.36 6.99
N GLY A 63 -23.38 -2.27 5.80
CA GLY A 63 -23.94 -1.53 4.66
C GLY A 63 -23.89 0.00 4.78
N GLU A 64 -23.46 0.55 5.92
CA GLU A 64 -23.20 1.98 6.04
C GLU A 64 -21.80 2.32 5.54
N LYS A 65 -21.71 3.42 4.80
CA LYS A 65 -20.44 3.95 4.30
C LYS A 65 -19.53 4.38 5.46
N GLN A 66 -18.40 3.69 5.57
CA GLN A 66 -17.31 3.98 6.47
C GLN A 66 -16.16 4.64 5.69
N THR A 67 -15.29 5.36 6.38
CA THR A 67 -14.08 5.95 5.77
C THR A 67 -12.85 5.50 6.55
N MET A 68 -11.91 4.88 5.83
CA MET A 68 -10.56 4.65 6.32
C MET A 68 -9.71 5.87 5.99
N GLU A 69 -9.14 6.51 7.02
CA GLU A 69 -8.22 7.62 6.86
C GLU A 69 -6.79 7.14 7.13
N LEU A 70 -5.91 7.38 6.18
CA LEU A 70 -4.48 7.10 6.32
C LEU A 70 -3.71 8.42 6.42
N SER A 71 -2.58 8.41 7.12
CA SER A 71 -1.68 9.56 7.22
C SER A 71 -0.24 9.13 7.04
N GLY A 72 0.57 9.97 6.40
CA GLY A 72 1.96 9.70 6.05
C GLY A 72 2.29 10.28 4.69
N SER A 73 3.57 10.42 4.38
CA SER A 73 4.08 11.09 3.17
C SER A 73 4.97 10.22 2.28
N ALA A 74 5.40 9.05 2.75
CA ALA A 74 6.13 8.02 2.02
C ALA A 74 5.15 6.92 1.65
N VAL A 75 4.33 7.19 0.65
CA VAL A 75 3.39 6.22 0.08
C VAL A 75 4.06 5.19 -0.84
N HIS A 76 5.38 5.30 -1.05
CA HIS A 76 6.17 4.38 -1.88
C HIS A 76 5.59 4.11 -3.28
N GLY A 77 5.08 5.15 -3.95
CA GLY A 77 4.42 5.04 -5.25
C GLY A 77 3.17 4.15 -5.23
N GLY A 78 2.56 3.98 -4.06
CA GLY A 78 1.42 3.14 -3.78
C GLY A 78 1.82 1.69 -3.51
N GLY A 79 1.15 0.79 -4.22
CA GLY A 79 1.10 -0.63 -3.92
C GLY A 79 -0.35 -1.08 -3.85
N SER A 80 -0.59 -2.12 -3.07
CA SER A 80 -1.93 -2.67 -2.88
C SER A 80 -2.25 -2.85 -1.41
N CYS A 81 -3.52 -2.69 -1.06
CA CYS A 81 -4.02 -2.81 0.29
C CYS A 81 -5.18 -3.80 0.38
N GLN A 82 -5.30 -4.49 1.50
CA GLN A 82 -6.54 -5.19 1.86
C GLN A 82 -7.11 -4.62 3.15
N LEU A 83 -8.43 -4.48 3.15
CA LEU A 83 -9.23 -4.28 4.35
C LEU A 83 -9.81 -5.64 4.72
N SER A 84 -9.61 -6.05 5.97
CA SER A 84 -10.02 -7.36 6.45
C SER A 84 -10.58 -7.28 7.86
N VAL A 85 -11.34 -8.29 8.26
CA VAL A 85 -11.92 -8.41 9.61
C VAL A 85 -11.59 -9.77 10.19
N THR A 86 -11.25 -9.82 11.48
CA THR A 86 -11.30 -11.06 12.29
C THR A 86 -12.27 -10.86 13.43
N LEU A 87 -12.93 -11.93 13.86
CA LEU A 87 -13.84 -11.90 15.02
C LEU A 87 -13.07 -11.91 16.36
N ASP A 88 -11.75 -12.12 16.32
CA ASP A 88 -10.91 -12.05 17.51
C ASP A 88 -10.71 -10.57 17.92
N THR A 89 -10.97 -10.25 19.19
CA THR A 89 -10.76 -8.91 19.73
C THR A 89 -9.30 -8.64 20.12
N GLU A 90 -8.51 -9.70 20.25
CA GLU A 90 -7.06 -9.67 20.49
C GLU A 90 -6.38 -10.69 19.55
N PRO A 91 -6.19 -10.35 18.27
CA PRO A 91 -5.69 -11.30 17.28
C PRO A 91 -4.30 -11.86 17.60
N THR A 92 -4.10 -13.13 17.26
CA THR A 92 -2.84 -13.86 17.39
C THR A 92 -2.32 -14.27 16.01
N ALA A 93 -1.14 -14.89 15.95
CA ALA A 93 -0.62 -15.44 14.70
C ALA A 93 -1.54 -16.51 14.05
N ASN A 94 -2.47 -17.09 14.81
CA ASN A 94 -3.44 -18.07 14.33
C ASN A 94 -4.80 -17.45 13.96
N SER A 95 -4.99 -16.16 14.20
CA SER A 95 -6.23 -15.48 13.85
C SER A 95 -6.38 -15.40 12.34
N VAL A 96 -7.58 -15.72 11.87
CA VAL A 96 -7.94 -15.66 10.45
C VAL A 96 -8.60 -14.32 10.16
N PHE A 97 -7.96 -13.52 9.30
CA PHE A 97 -8.52 -12.26 8.81
C PHE A 97 -9.21 -12.51 7.48
N LYS A 98 -10.47 -12.10 7.37
CA LYS A 98 -11.31 -12.26 6.19
C LYS A 98 -11.39 -10.96 5.40
N VAL A 99 -11.10 -11.03 4.10
CA VAL A 99 -11.05 -9.87 3.21
C VAL A 99 -12.45 -9.32 2.97
N ILE A 100 -12.61 -8.01 3.12
CA ILE A 100 -13.86 -7.30 2.85
C ILE A 100 -13.72 -6.29 1.70
N LYS A 101 -12.49 -5.84 1.41
CA LYS A 101 -12.18 -4.98 0.26
C LYS A 101 -10.70 -5.12 -0.12
N SER A 102 -10.44 -5.25 -1.41
CA SER A 102 -9.09 -5.18 -1.97
C SER A 102 -8.92 -3.93 -2.82
N MET A 103 -7.81 -3.22 -2.62
CA MET A 103 -7.39 -2.08 -3.43
C MET A 103 -6.09 -2.44 -4.13
N GLU A 104 -6.18 -2.75 -5.42
CA GLU A 104 -5.05 -3.24 -6.21
C GLU A 104 -4.47 -2.11 -7.06
N GLY A 105 -3.29 -1.65 -6.66
CA GLY A 105 -2.63 -0.49 -7.27
C GLY A 105 -3.08 0.84 -6.67
N GLY A 106 -2.13 1.74 -6.47
CA GLY A 106 -2.36 3.11 -6.04
C GLY A 106 -2.75 3.33 -4.57
N CYS A 107 -2.88 2.28 -3.74
CA CYS A 107 -3.04 2.43 -2.29
C CYS A 107 -1.67 2.42 -1.60
N PRO A 108 -1.39 3.32 -0.62
CA PRO A 108 -2.27 4.31 0.02
C PRO A 108 -2.27 5.69 -0.67
N GLY A 109 -1.76 5.77 -1.89
CA GLY A 109 -1.61 6.96 -2.70
C GLY A 109 -0.45 6.75 -3.66
N VAL A 110 -0.44 7.43 -4.82
CA VAL A 110 0.70 7.39 -5.76
C VAL A 110 1.62 8.60 -5.64
N ASP A 111 1.12 9.67 -4.99
CA ASP A 111 1.80 10.95 -4.81
C ASP A 111 2.27 11.14 -3.35
N SER A 112 2.86 12.27 -3.03
CA SER A 112 3.57 12.52 -1.76
C SER A 112 2.73 12.45 -0.47
N GLN A 113 1.45 12.04 -0.48
CA GLN A 113 0.57 11.96 0.70
C GLN A 113 -0.36 10.74 0.63
N ALA A 114 -0.59 10.12 1.79
CA ALA A 114 -1.60 9.07 1.94
C ALA A 114 -3.02 9.63 1.75
N GLN A 115 -3.92 8.81 1.21
CA GLN A 115 -5.30 9.14 0.90
C GLN A 115 -6.29 8.45 1.86
N SER A 116 -7.53 8.94 1.84
CA SER A 116 -8.66 8.28 2.50
C SER A 116 -9.44 7.42 1.52
N TYR A 117 -10.03 6.34 2.02
CA TYR A 117 -10.76 5.36 1.23
C TYR A 117 -12.09 5.02 1.89
N ASP A 118 -13.18 5.17 1.14
CA ASP A 118 -14.49 4.73 1.59
C ASP A 118 -14.60 3.19 1.47
N PHE A 119 -15.29 2.57 2.42
CA PHE A 119 -15.60 1.15 2.43
C PHE A 119 -16.92 0.89 3.15
N GLU A 120 -17.46 -0.31 3.01
CA GLU A 120 -18.64 -0.76 3.75
C GLU A 120 -18.33 -2.12 4.37
N LEU A 121 -18.94 -2.40 5.52
CA LEU A 121 -18.93 -3.73 6.09
C LEU A 121 -19.99 -4.59 5.37
N PRO A 122 -19.61 -5.73 4.75
CA PRO A 122 -20.57 -6.60 4.08
C PRO A 122 -21.51 -7.27 5.08
N ALA A 123 -22.71 -7.63 4.62
CA ALA A 123 -23.73 -8.32 5.44
C ALA A 123 -23.30 -9.68 5.98
N SER A 124 -22.21 -10.24 5.45
CA SER A 124 -21.61 -11.48 5.94
C SER A 124 -20.98 -11.35 7.33
N ILE A 125 -20.64 -10.14 7.79
CA ILE A 125 -19.99 -9.95 9.09
C ILE A 125 -21.01 -10.08 10.22
N PRO A 126 -20.75 -10.91 11.25
CA PRO A 126 -21.65 -11.03 12.40
C PRO A 126 -21.67 -9.78 13.27
N ASN A 127 -22.77 -9.59 14.01
CA ASN A 127 -22.86 -8.55 15.03
C ASN A 127 -21.87 -8.79 16.19
N GLY A 128 -21.40 -7.70 16.80
CA GLY A 128 -20.56 -7.74 18.01
C GLY A 128 -19.18 -7.13 17.83
N LYS A 129 -18.31 -7.35 18.82
CA LYS A 129 -16.94 -6.83 18.79
C LYS A 129 -16.05 -7.69 17.90
N ALA A 130 -15.23 -7.03 17.10
CA ALA A 130 -14.30 -7.65 16.17
C ALA A 130 -13.07 -6.74 15.98
N THR A 131 -12.12 -7.19 15.17
CA THR A 131 -10.95 -6.40 14.77
C THR A 131 -10.97 -6.14 13.27
N PHE A 132 -10.94 -4.87 12.89
CA PHE A 132 -10.65 -4.43 11.52
C PHE A 132 -9.13 -4.34 11.30
N ALA A 133 -8.66 -4.72 10.13
CA ALA A 133 -7.26 -4.62 9.74
C ALA A 133 -7.11 -3.93 8.38
N TRP A 134 -6.28 -2.90 8.34
CA TRP A 134 -5.68 -2.38 7.10
C TRP A 134 -4.32 -3.03 6.92
N THR A 135 -4.08 -3.61 5.74
CA THR A 135 -2.77 -4.07 5.30
C THR A 135 -2.35 -3.36 4.03
N TRP A 136 -1.05 -3.14 3.87
CA TRP A 136 -0.47 -2.53 2.68
C TRP A 136 0.86 -3.18 2.30
N PHE A 137 1.00 -3.53 1.03
CA PHE A 137 2.23 -4.03 0.43
C PHE A 137 2.85 -2.92 -0.42
N SER A 138 3.96 -2.34 0.05
CA SER A 138 4.58 -1.16 -0.58
C SER A 138 5.26 -1.51 -1.90
N LYS A 139 5.06 -0.66 -2.92
CA LYS A 139 5.60 -0.90 -4.27
C LYS A 139 7.08 -0.52 -4.40
N LEU A 140 7.45 0.67 -3.94
CA LEU A 140 8.75 1.33 -4.25
C LEU A 140 9.65 1.56 -3.03
N SER A 141 9.47 0.80 -1.95
CA SER A 141 10.34 0.87 -0.75
C SER A 141 11.73 0.28 -0.98
N GLY A 142 11.91 -0.50 -2.06
CA GLY A 142 13.18 -1.13 -2.45
C GLY A 142 13.44 -2.50 -1.82
N VAL A 143 12.56 -2.96 -0.92
CA VAL A 143 12.48 -4.33 -0.40
C VAL A 143 11.00 -4.70 -0.20
N PRO A 144 10.62 -6.00 -0.26
CA PRO A 144 9.25 -6.39 0.06
C PRO A 144 8.91 -6.03 1.52
N GLU A 145 7.84 -5.28 1.74
CA GLU A 145 7.36 -4.90 3.07
C GLU A 145 5.85 -5.12 3.19
N MET A 146 5.40 -5.40 4.41
CA MET A 146 3.98 -5.42 4.77
C MET A 146 3.76 -4.40 5.89
N TYR A 147 2.78 -3.52 5.73
CA TYR A 147 2.27 -2.66 6.79
C TYR A 147 0.97 -3.26 7.28
N MET A 148 0.70 -3.15 8.58
CA MET A 148 -0.55 -3.61 9.18
C MET A 148 -0.92 -2.73 10.37
N ASN A 149 -2.11 -2.14 10.37
CA ASN A 149 -2.71 -1.51 11.54
C ASN A 149 -4.10 -2.11 11.78
N CYS A 150 -4.44 -2.31 13.04
CA CYS A 150 -5.70 -2.92 13.44
C CYS A 150 -6.48 -2.00 14.36
N ALA A 151 -7.81 -2.01 14.25
CA ALA A 151 -8.71 -1.21 15.06
C ALA A 151 -9.80 -2.08 15.69
N PRO A 152 -10.18 -1.81 16.95
CA PRO A 152 -11.36 -2.41 17.56
C PRO A 152 -12.62 -1.86 16.89
N ILE A 153 -13.48 -2.75 16.42
CA ILE A 153 -14.77 -2.39 15.84
C ILE A 153 -15.92 -3.03 16.62
N GLU A 154 -17.06 -2.35 16.65
CA GLU A 154 -18.33 -2.90 17.12
C GLU A 154 -19.33 -2.89 15.98
N VAL A 155 -19.68 -4.08 15.51
CA VAL A 155 -20.50 -4.30 14.32
C VAL A 155 -21.97 -4.42 14.69
N THR A 156 -22.82 -3.68 13.98
CA THR A 156 -24.28 -3.76 14.10
C THR A 156 -24.94 -3.99 12.73
N GLY A 157 -26.16 -4.54 12.71
CA GLY A 157 -26.90 -4.85 11.48
C GLY A 157 -26.34 -6.03 10.67
N GLY A 158 -25.42 -6.80 11.26
CA GLY A 158 -24.73 -7.91 10.61
C GLY A 158 -25.43 -9.26 10.69
N ALA A 159 -24.74 -10.29 10.20
CA ALA A 159 -25.22 -11.68 10.20
C ALA A 159 -25.51 -12.21 11.61
N SER A 160 -26.41 -13.19 11.69
CA SER A 160 -26.75 -13.91 12.93
C SER A 160 -25.79 -15.06 13.25
N ASP A 161 -24.98 -15.48 12.28
CA ASP A 161 -24.00 -16.56 12.40
C ASP A 161 -22.73 -16.23 11.60
N LYS A 162 -21.75 -17.15 11.63
CA LYS A 162 -20.43 -16.96 11.02
C LYS A 162 -20.30 -17.59 9.63
N THR A 163 -21.32 -18.26 9.11
CA THR A 163 -21.18 -19.10 7.89
C THR A 163 -20.79 -18.27 6.68
N ALA A 164 -21.46 -17.13 6.46
CA ALA A 164 -21.11 -16.23 5.36
C ALA A 164 -19.75 -15.54 5.56
N PHE A 165 -19.38 -15.25 6.82
CA PHE A 165 -18.07 -14.69 7.17
C PHE A 165 -16.93 -15.67 6.88
N GLU A 166 -17.11 -16.94 7.24
CA GLU A 166 -16.11 -18.00 7.05
C GLU A 166 -15.85 -18.31 5.57
N ALA A 167 -16.85 -18.05 4.70
CA ALA A 167 -16.73 -18.19 3.25
C ALA A 167 -15.96 -17.05 2.57
N LEU A 168 -15.73 -15.92 3.26
CA LEU A 168 -14.90 -14.84 2.73
C LEU A 168 -13.45 -15.34 2.54
N PRO A 169 -12.71 -14.78 1.56
CA PRO A 169 -11.30 -15.10 1.38
C PRO A 169 -10.46 -14.71 2.59
N ASP A 170 -9.41 -15.50 2.84
CA ASP A 170 -8.40 -15.13 3.82
C ASP A 170 -7.52 -14.00 3.28
N MET A 171 -7.14 -13.08 4.17
CA MET A 171 -6.22 -11.98 3.89
C MET A 171 -4.85 -12.53 3.47
N LEU A 172 -4.24 -11.92 2.47
CA LEU A 172 -2.86 -12.22 2.09
C LEU A 172 -1.92 -11.83 3.23
N VAL A 173 -1.06 -12.77 3.62
CA VAL A 173 0.10 -12.52 4.48
C VAL A 173 1.34 -12.79 3.64
N ALA A 174 2.17 -11.76 3.45
CA ALA A 174 3.39 -11.83 2.66
C ALA A 174 4.45 -10.91 3.26
N ASN A 175 5.70 -11.03 2.80
CA ASN A 175 6.84 -10.19 3.19
C ASN A 175 7.23 -10.30 4.67
N LEU A 176 6.80 -11.35 5.36
CA LEU A 176 7.21 -11.66 6.74
C LEU A 176 8.35 -12.68 6.79
N ASP A 177 8.52 -13.44 5.72
CA ASP A 177 9.61 -14.39 5.44
C ASP A 177 9.70 -14.62 3.91
N ASP A 178 10.51 -15.59 3.50
CA ASP A 178 10.78 -15.93 2.09
C ASP A 178 9.75 -16.89 1.47
N THR A 179 8.72 -17.30 2.22
CA THR A 179 7.72 -18.27 1.73
C THR A 179 6.63 -17.63 0.88
N CYS A 180 6.43 -16.32 1.03
CA CYS A 180 5.59 -15.50 0.18
C CYS A 180 6.08 -14.05 0.13
N GLU A 181 6.45 -13.58 -1.07
CA GLU A 181 6.99 -12.25 -1.29
C GLU A 181 6.24 -11.50 -2.40
N SER A 182 5.96 -10.23 -2.18
CA SER A 182 5.54 -9.31 -3.24
C SER A 182 6.69 -9.03 -4.21
N VAL A 183 6.39 -8.85 -5.49
CA VAL A 183 7.42 -8.52 -6.48
C VAL A 183 7.78 -7.05 -6.38
N ALA A 184 9.06 -6.75 -6.13
CA ALA A 184 9.55 -5.38 -6.01
C ALA A 184 9.20 -4.51 -7.23
N ASN A 185 8.80 -3.26 -6.99
CA ASN A 185 8.38 -2.28 -8.00
C ASN A 185 7.04 -2.58 -8.69
N PHE A 186 6.28 -3.59 -8.26
CA PHE A 186 4.93 -3.86 -8.73
C PHE A 186 3.93 -3.77 -7.58
N ALA A 187 2.71 -3.35 -7.89
CA ALA A 187 1.61 -3.44 -6.94
C ALA A 187 1.12 -4.90 -6.88
N VAL A 188 0.78 -5.39 -5.69
CA VAL A 188 0.36 -6.78 -5.50
C VAL A 188 -1.00 -7.00 -6.18
N GLN A 189 -1.07 -8.00 -7.05
CA GLN A 189 -2.34 -8.61 -7.47
C GLN A 189 -2.69 -9.70 -6.45
N PHE A 190 -3.79 -9.53 -5.72
CA PHE A 190 -4.15 -10.48 -4.68
C PHE A 190 -4.65 -11.79 -5.32
N PRO A 191 -4.15 -12.95 -4.88
CA PRO A 191 -4.65 -14.24 -5.37
C PRO A 191 -6.13 -14.48 -5.03
N SER A 192 -6.58 -13.97 -3.89
CA SER A 192 -7.97 -14.07 -3.42
C SER A 192 -8.48 -12.68 -3.00
N PRO A 193 -8.87 -11.81 -3.95
CA PRO A 193 -9.17 -10.40 -3.66
C PRO A 193 -10.56 -10.17 -3.03
N GLY A 194 -11.43 -11.18 -3.04
CA GLY A 194 -12.85 -11.04 -2.66
C GLY A 194 -13.69 -10.33 -3.73
N ASP A 195 -14.95 -10.06 -3.41
CA ASP A 195 -15.92 -9.53 -4.37
C ASP A 195 -15.81 -8.01 -4.56
N VAL A 196 -15.27 -7.30 -3.57
CA VAL A 196 -15.14 -5.83 -3.60
C VAL A 196 -13.70 -5.46 -3.94
N VAL A 197 -13.44 -5.22 -5.23
CA VAL A 197 -12.11 -4.89 -5.76
C VAL A 197 -12.11 -3.50 -6.39
N GLN A 198 -11.27 -2.63 -5.86
CA GLN A 198 -10.94 -1.33 -6.46
C GLN A 198 -9.60 -1.45 -7.19
N LYS A 199 -9.61 -1.21 -8.51
CA LYS A 199 -8.38 -1.17 -9.32
C LYS A 199 -7.83 0.26 -9.38
N GLY A 200 -6.55 0.42 -9.09
CA GLY A 200 -5.82 1.66 -9.32
C GLY A 200 -5.46 1.87 -10.80
N ALA A 201 -5.03 3.09 -11.13
CA ALA A 201 -4.65 3.47 -12.50
C ALA A 201 -3.16 3.21 -12.81
N THR A 202 -2.43 2.52 -11.94
CA THR A 202 -0.98 2.32 -12.05
C THR A 202 -0.59 1.25 -13.07
N ASN A 203 -1.52 0.37 -13.50
CA ASN A 203 -1.32 -0.65 -14.55
C ASN A 203 -0.06 -1.53 -14.38
N ASP A 204 0.26 -1.86 -13.14
CA ASP A 204 1.52 -2.46 -12.70
C ASP A 204 1.30 -3.61 -11.70
N LEU A 205 0.17 -4.31 -11.85
CA LEU A 205 -0.20 -5.41 -10.97
C LEU A 205 0.66 -6.64 -11.26
N LYS A 206 1.09 -7.32 -10.19
CA LYS A 206 1.79 -8.59 -10.27
C LYS A 206 1.45 -9.48 -9.10
N SER A 207 1.17 -10.75 -9.38
CA SER A 207 0.96 -11.75 -8.33
C SER A 207 2.21 -11.88 -7.45
N PRO A 208 2.05 -12.08 -6.14
CA PRO A 208 3.18 -12.39 -5.26
C PRO A 208 3.78 -13.76 -5.65
N THR A 209 5.03 -13.97 -5.27
CA THR A 209 5.80 -15.17 -5.58
C THR A 209 6.15 -15.93 -4.29
N GLY A 210 6.04 -17.25 -4.34
CA GLY A 210 6.33 -18.12 -3.19
C GLY A 210 5.30 -19.23 -3.06
N GLY A 211 5.66 -20.30 -2.33
CA GLY A 211 4.80 -21.47 -2.17
C GLY A 211 3.57 -21.23 -1.28
N SER A 212 3.59 -20.18 -0.46
CA SER A 212 2.58 -19.93 0.58
C SER A 212 1.71 -18.71 0.32
N CYS A 213 1.74 -18.13 -0.88
CA CYS A 213 1.04 -16.87 -1.21
C CYS A 213 -0.48 -16.97 -1.38
N GLY A 214 -1.17 -17.81 -0.60
CA GLY A 214 -2.62 -17.93 -0.66
C GLY A 214 -3.11 -19.17 -1.41
N THR A 215 -2.58 -20.34 -1.08
CA THR A 215 -3.32 -21.59 -1.29
C THR A 215 -4.46 -21.65 -0.26
N THR A 216 -5.56 -20.94 -0.48
CA THR A 216 -6.74 -21.09 0.37
C THR A 216 -7.57 -22.27 -0.11
N SER A 217 -7.87 -23.20 0.80
CA SER A 217 -8.96 -24.17 0.67
C SER A 217 -10.28 -23.40 0.50
N GLY A 218 -10.70 -23.16 -0.73
CA GLY A 218 -11.93 -22.44 -1.04
C GLY A 218 -12.04 -22.22 -2.54
N THR A 219 -12.94 -23.00 -3.16
CA THR A 219 -13.31 -23.05 -4.57
C THR A 219 -12.92 -21.84 -5.44
N THR A 220 -12.12 -22.12 -6.47
CA THR A 220 -11.93 -21.31 -7.67
C THR A 220 -13.25 -20.75 -8.21
N PRO A 221 -13.41 -19.44 -8.39
CA PRO A 221 -14.48 -18.90 -9.23
C PRO A 221 -14.20 -19.26 -10.69
N SER A 222 -15.12 -20.01 -11.29
CA SER A 222 -15.16 -20.29 -12.73
C SER A 222 -15.43 -19.01 -13.52
N ASP A 223 -14.76 -18.87 -14.65
CA ASP A 223 -14.98 -17.81 -15.66
C ASP A 223 -16.49 -17.66 -16.01
N PRO A 224 -17.04 -16.44 -16.09
CA PRO A 224 -18.41 -16.26 -16.54
C PRO A 224 -18.49 -16.50 -18.05
N SER A 225 -19.16 -17.60 -18.41
CA SER A 225 -19.58 -17.88 -19.78
C SER A 225 -20.61 -16.85 -20.24
N GLU A 226 -20.44 -16.46 -21.51
CA GLU A 226 -21.25 -15.57 -22.35
C GLU A 226 -22.79 -15.77 -22.21
N PRO A 227 -23.63 -14.71 -22.20
CA PRO A 227 -25.07 -14.89 -22.12
C PRO A 227 -25.70 -15.23 -23.48
N SER A 228 -26.37 -16.38 -23.53
CA SER A 228 -27.31 -16.79 -24.58
C SER A 228 -28.66 -16.07 -24.47
N ALA A 229 -29.33 -15.89 -25.62
CA ALA A 229 -30.41 -14.94 -25.87
C ALA A 229 -31.85 -15.35 -25.43
N ALA A 230 -32.63 -14.31 -25.04
CA ALA A 230 -34.06 -13.97 -25.31
C ALA A 230 -35.20 -14.91 -24.76
N PRO A 231 -36.45 -14.43 -24.48
CA PRO A 231 -37.30 -13.65 -25.41
C PRO A 231 -38.19 -12.49 -24.87
N THR A 232 -38.51 -11.61 -25.84
CA THR A 232 -39.62 -10.64 -26.07
C THR A 232 -40.75 -10.37 -25.06
N SER A 233 -41.09 -9.08 -24.92
CA SER A 233 -42.48 -8.56 -24.88
C SER A 233 -42.56 -7.10 -25.39
N ALA A 234 -43.76 -6.71 -25.83
CA ALA A 234 -44.02 -5.81 -26.97
C ALA A 234 -44.26 -4.31 -26.67
N ALA A 235 -43.88 -3.50 -27.67
CA ALA A 235 -44.51 -2.32 -28.27
C ALA A 235 -45.15 -1.18 -27.44
N GLY A 236 -44.74 0.05 -27.76
CA GLY A 236 -45.53 1.27 -27.55
C GLY A 236 -44.88 2.57 -28.05
N GLY A 237 -45.12 2.94 -29.31
CA GLY A 237 -45.33 4.33 -29.78
C GLY A 237 -44.13 5.27 -30.02
N ASN A 238 -43.76 5.45 -31.29
CA ASN A 238 -43.06 6.64 -31.81
C ASN A 238 -44.10 7.57 -32.49
N PRO A 239 -43.98 8.90 -32.39
CA PRO A 239 -43.48 9.73 -33.50
C PRO A 239 -42.65 10.94 -32.97
N SER A 240 -41.95 11.80 -33.71
CA SER A 240 -41.47 11.95 -35.09
C SER A 240 -40.35 13.00 -35.00
N ALA A 241 -39.40 12.96 -35.94
CA ALA A 241 -38.22 13.80 -36.00
C ALA A 241 -38.51 15.28 -36.32
N THR A 242 -37.67 16.19 -35.79
CA THR A 242 -37.40 17.49 -36.41
C THR A 242 -36.02 18.04 -36.04
N ALA A 243 -35.25 18.33 -37.10
CA ALA A 243 -34.21 19.36 -37.29
C ALA A 243 -33.10 19.60 -36.25
N ALA A 244 -31.86 19.38 -36.71
CA ALA A 244 -30.63 19.87 -36.12
C ALA A 244 -30.47 21.39 -36.26
N PRO A 245 -29.85 22.06 -35.27
CA PRO A 245 -29.16 23.32 -35.49
C PRO A 245 -27.64 23.19 -35.32
N SER A 246 -26.95 23.96 -36.15
CA SER A 246 -25.50 24.11 -36.31
C SER A 246 -24.79 24.59 -35.04
N ALA A 247 -23.56 24.12 -34.85
CA ALA A 247 -22.66 24.50 -33.76
C ALA A 247 -22.25 25.99 -33.83
N PRO A 248 -22.23 26.73 -32.71
CA PRO A 248 -21.52 28.00 -32.61
C PRO A 248 -20.04 27.76 -32.30
N SER A 249 -19.19 28.32 -33.15
CA SER A 249 -17.77 28.59 -32.88
C SER A 249 -17.63 29.76 -31.90
N ASN A 250 -16.92 29.57 -30.78
CA ASN A 250 -16.35 30.67 -29.99
C ASN A 250 -15.25 30.17 -29.01
N PRO A 251 -14.46 31.03 -28.36
CA PRO A 251 -13.03 31.17 -28.67
C PRO A 251 -12.10 30.89 -27.47
N GLY A 252 -10.81 30.71 -27.77
CA GLY A 252 -9.67 31.02 -26.88
C GLY A 252 -9.69 30.42 -25.47
N GLY A 253 -9.14 29.20 -25.32
CA GLY A 253 -8.77 28.66 -24.01
C GLY A 253 -7.66 29.50 -23.33
N PRO A 254 -7.68 29.65 -22.00
CA PRO A 254 -6.68 30.42 -21.28
C PRO A 254 -5.32 29.72 -21.30
N SER A 255 -4.28 30.53 -21.50
CA SER A 255 -2.86 30.18 -21.49
C SER A 255 -2.42 29.49 -20.20
N SER A 256 -1.81 28.31 -20.33
CA SER A 256 -1.07 27.62 -19.27
C SER A 256 0.05 28.50 -18.70
N PRO A 257 0.34 28.45 -17.39
CA PRO A 257 1.56 29.02 -16.85
C PRO A 257 2.75 28.16 -17.29
N SER A 258 3.76 28.84 -17.85
CA SER A 258 5.10 28.30 -18.04
C SER A 258 5.75 28.06 -16.67
N SER A 259 6.07 26.80 -16.36
CA SER A 259 7.00 26.43 -15.29
C SER A 259 8.19 25.66 -15.87
N GLY A 260 9.34 26.35 -15.87
CA GLY A 260 10.68 25.86 -15.55
C GLY A 260 11.13 24.52 -16.15
N GLY A 261 12.03 24.61 -17.14
CA GLY A 261 12.68 23.46 -17.76
C GLY A 261 13.40 22.51 -16.79
N GLY A 262 13.12 21.23 -16.99
CA GLY A 262 13.93 20.08 -16.58
C GLY A 262 13.67 18.99 -17.61
N ALA A 263 14.72 18.40 -18.17
CA ALA A 263 14.70 17.54 -19.35
C ALA A 263 13.50 16.56 -19.39
N SER A 264 12.63 16.76 -20.37
CA SER A 264 11.60 15.80 -20.79
C SER A 264 12.30 14.50 -21.18
N THR A 265 12.20 13.50 -20.31
CA THR A 265 12.45 12.10 -20.70
C THR A 265 11.09 11.55 -21.10
N THR A 266 10.89 11.34 -22.40
CA THR A 266 9.70 10.65 -22.92
C THR A 266 9.65 9.24 -22.34
N CYS A 267 8.56 8.90 -21.64
CA CYS A 267 8.32 7.56 -21.13
C CYS A 267 7.12 6.93 -21.88
N SER A 268 7.20 5.64 -22.18
CA SER A 268 6.23 4.98 -23.07
C SER A 268 5.18 4.14 -22.34
N THR A 269 5.51 3.63 -21.16
CA THR A 269 4.66 2.69 -20.41
C THR A 269 4.17 3.35 -19.13
N ASN A 270 2.88 3.64 -19.06
CA ASN A 270 2.25 4.16 -17.84
C ASN A 270 2.50 3.22 -16.65
N GLY A 271 2.83 3.78 -15.49
CA GLY A 271 3.16 3.04 -14.27
C GLY A 271 4.62 2.57 -14.16
N ALA A 272 5.39 2.63 -15.25
CA ALA A 272 6.79 2.22 -15.25
C ALA A 272 7.66 3.19 -14.43
N VAL A 273 8.61 2.62 -13.69
CA VAL A 273 9.65 3.38 -12.97
C VAL A 273 10.72 3.82 -13.97
N VAL A 274 11.01 5.11 -13.98
CA VAL A 274 12.11 5.71 -14.75
C VAL A 274 13.18 6.17 -13.76
N CYS A 275 14.46 5.90 -14.04
CA CYS A 275 15.57 6.36 -13.19
C CYS A 275 16.25 7.58 -13.80
N ASN A 276 16.52 8.60 -12.97
CA ASN A 276 17.38 9.73 -13.31
C ASN A 276 18.62 9.68 -12.41
N GLY A 277 19.59 8.88 -12.85
CA GLY A 277 20.71 8.44 -12.01
C GLY A 277 20.25 7.56 -10.84
N GLU A 278 21.18 7.26 -9.92
CA GLU A 278 20.89 6.35 -8.80
C GLU A 278 19.98 6.93 -7.72
N LYS A 279 19.85 8.26 -7.66
CA LYS A 279 19.26 8.97 -6.52
C LYS A 279 17.86 9.50 -6.78
N GLN A 280 17.39 9.46 -8.02
CA GLN A 280 16.06 9.92 -8.38
C GLN A 280 15.35 8.88 -9.23
N PHE A 281 14.05 8.76 -9.00
CA PHE A 281 13.14 7.97 -9.79
C PHE A 281 11.89 8.78 -10.12
N GLY A 282 11.11 8.34 -11.08
CA GLY A 282 9.78 8.88 -11.31
C GLY A 282 8.86 7.80 -11.90
N LEU A 283 7.56 7.98 -11.73
CA LEU A 283 6.56 7.13 -12.36
C LEU A 283 6.11 7.76 -13.68
N CYS A 284 6.12 6.96 -14.73
CA CYS A 284 5.59 7.36 -16.03
C CYS A 284 4.06 7.48 -15.96
N ASN A 285 3.53 8.63 -16.35
CA ASN A 285 2.10 8.87 -16.46
C ASN A 285 1.79 9.69 -17.71
N ASN A 286 1.21 9.04 -18.72
CA ASN A 286 0.83 9.58 -20.01
C ASN A 286 1.96 10.37 -20.68
N GLY A 287 3.17 9.79 -20.70
CA GLY A 287 4.35 10.42 -21.27
C GLY A 287 5.05 11.44 -20.38
N ASN A 288 4.51 11.73 -19.20
CA ASN A 288 5.09 12.67 -18.22
C ASN A 288 5.73 11.92 -17.06
N VAL A 289 6.76 12.50 -16.46
CA VAL A 289 7.45 11.95 -15.28
C VAL A 289 7.62 13.06 -14.24
N VAL A 290 7.17 12.80 -13.02
CA VAL A 290 7.47 13.64 -11.85
C VAL A 290 8.62 12.99 -11.08
N TRP A 291 9.73 13.70 -10.94
CA TRP A 291 10.94 13.18 -10.30
C TRP A 291 10.88 13.29 -8.77
N GLN A 292 11.21 12.19 -8.11
CA GLN A 292 11.28 12.04 -6.65
C GLN A 292 12.62 11.43 -6.24
N ALA A 293 13.06 11.71 -5.02
CA ALA A 293 14.26 11.08 -4.47
C ALA A 293 13.97 9.60 -4.11
N VAL A 294 14.94 8.71 -4.33
CA VAL A 294 14.84 7.33 -3.82
C VAL A 294 14.87 7.32 -2.29
N ALA A 295 14.21 6.32 -1.68
CA ALA A 295 14.23 6.13 -0.23
C ALA A 295 15.67 5.97 0.30
N ALA A 296 15.89 6.35 1.57
CA ALA A 296 17.19 6.20 2.20
C ALA A 296 17.63 4.72 2.18
N GLY A 297 18.85 4.45 1.69
CA GLY A 297 19.39 3.10 1.59
C GLY A 297 19.04 2.34 0.30
N THR A 298 18.30 2.95 -0.63
CA THR A 298 18.01 2.37 -1.96
C THR A 298 18.73 3.13 -3.09
N SER A 299 18.64 2.58 -4.29
CA SER A 299 19.11 3.18 -5.55
C SER A 299 18.18 2.79 -6.70
N CYS A 300 17.96 3.71 -7.64
CA CYS A 300 17.25 3.44 -8.88
C CYS A 300 18.25 3.08 -9.98
N VAL A 301 18.20 1.86 -10.51
CA VAL A 301 19.06 1.43 -11.62
C VAL A 301 18.20 0.65 -12.62
N ASN A 302 18.29 0.99 -13.91
CA ASN A 302 17.57 0.31 -15.00
C ASN A 302 16.05 0.18 -14.78
N GLY A 303 15.41 1.22 -14.23
CA GLY A 303 13.96 1.22 -13.93
C GLY A 303 13.57 0.36 -12.73
N VAL A 304 14.53 0.01 -11.86
CA VAL A 304 14.30 -0.81 -10.67
C VAL A 304 14.80 -0.04 -9.45
N ILE A 305 13.95 0.13 -8.44
CA ILE A 305 14.37 0.61 -7.12
C ILE A 305 14.64 -0.63 -6.27
N SER A 306 15.85 -0.70 -5.75
CA SER A 306 16.29 -1.78 -4.87
C SER A 306 17.21 -1.24 -3.79
N LYS A 307 17.39 -2.01 -2.71
CA LYS A 307 18.42 -1.72 -1.70
C LYS A 307 19.78 -1.51 -2.37
N ARG A 308 20.49 -0.45 -1.97
CA ARG A 308 21.81 -0.12 -2.51
C ARG A 308 22.79 -1.24 -2.15
N GLY A 309 23.39 -1.87 -3.15
CA GLY A 309 24.48 -2.83 -2.93
C GLY A 309 25.65 -2.15 -2.23
N TYR A 310 26.13 -2.71 -1.13
CA TYR A 310 27.32 -2.23 -0.40
C TYR A 310 28.61 -2.56 -1.18
N ASN A 311 28.78 -2.06 -2.40
CA ASN A 311 30.06 -2.14 -3.11
C ASN A 311 30.92 -0.92 -2.76
N GLY A 312 31.55 -0.93 -1.57
CA GLY A 312 32.50 0.13 -1.22
C GLY A 312 32.70 0.44 0.25
N ARG A 313 33.05 -0.55 1.08
CA ARG A 313 34.10 -0.31 2.08
C ARG A 313 35.29 -1.14 1.64
N ILE A 314 36.31 -0.47 1.10
CA ILE A 314 37.67 -1.00 1.11
C ILE A 314 37.93 -1.33 2.59
N VAL A 315 37.92 -2.62 2.92
CA VAL A 315 38.37 -3.11 4.22
C VAL A 315 39.84 -2.72 4.26
N ARG A 316 40.17 -1.64 4.98
CA ARG A 316 41.57 -1.34 5.29
C ARG A 316 42.11 -2.60 5.96
N PRO A 317 43.16 -3.26 5.43
CA PRO A 317 43.73 -4.43 6.07
C PRO A 317 44.08 -4.03 7.50
N ARG A 318 43.54 -4.75 8.47
CA ARG A 318 44.01 -4.62 9.84
C ARG A 318 45.49 -4.97 9.82
N TYR A 319 46.34 -3.98 10.09
CA TYR A 319 47.75 -4.19 10.31
C TYR A 319 47.87 -5.15 11.50
N ALA A 320 48.15 -6.42 11.22
CA ALA A 320 48.42 -7.41 12.23
C ALA A 320 49.81 -7.09 12.80
N SER A 321 49.85 -6.58 14.03
CA SER A 321 51.10 -6.47 14.78
C SER A 321 51.75 -7.86 14.87
N PRO A 322 53.05 -8.01 14.56
CA PRO A 322 53.72 -9.29 14.65
C PRO A 322 53.77 -9.74 16.12
N LYS A 323 53.21 -10.93 16.39
CA LYS A 323 53.36 -11.63 17.66
C LYS A 323 54.84 -11.97 17.86
N ALA A 324 55.40 -11.51 18.97
CA ALA A 324 56.69 -11.97 19.46
C ALA A 324 56.64 -13.49 19.74
N MET A 325 57.61 -14.23 19.21
CA MET A 325 57.80 -15.65 19.55
C MET A 325 58.51 -15.77 20.90
N PRO A 326 58.21 -16.78 21.72
CA PRO A 326 58.91 -16.99 22.98
C PRO A 326 60.28 -17.61 22.70
N VAL A 327 61.32 -17.00 23.27
CA VAL A 327 62.68 -17.58 23.33
C VAL A 327 62.64 -18.65 24.42
N VAL A 328 62.94 -19.89 24.03
CA VAL A 328 63.19 -21.01 24.94
C VAL A 328 64.68 -20.98 25.31
N TYR A 329 64.96 -20.93 26.61
CA TYR A 329 66.20 -21.40 27.22
C TYR A 329 65.83 -22.18 28.47
#